data_AF-A0A0M3IE57-F1
#
_entry.id   AF-A0A0M3IE57-F1
#
_cell.length_a   1.000
_cell.length_b   1.000
_cell.length_c   1.000
_cell.angle_alpha   90.00
_cell.angle_beta   90.00
_cell.angle_gamma   90.00
#
_symmetry.space_group_name_H-M   'P 1'
#
loop_
_entity.id
_entity.type
_entity.pdbx_description
1 polymer ?
#
loop_
_entity_poly.entity_id
_entity_poly.type
_entity_poly.pdbx_seq_one_letter_code
_entity_poly.pdbx_strand_id
1 'polypeptide(L)'
;MGQLNISAYVACTYTHLVRSSCRFMAISYPINHSRIFTMHNTIMALLLIWIFAILQTVVYYIVIEFVLITDGCSFYYSVSHYGFIFADTPCGHAIKVTVDFAQYLVVIAIVAILDAITIFRIHRVLNFAVLQDSAFLLLPLCSMFISSLMTTKWAAFFCTTFIWELVHSLDGVIAILCNPGLRSLLLPRWLDNDRRGRNGNDPRKKAFAQVANATPTKPLTLGRR
;
A
#
# COMPACT_ATOMS: atom_id res chain seq x y z
N MET A 1 2.26 -4.53 -24.23
CA MET A 1 1.28 -4.48 -23.12
C MET A 1 1.71 -5.35 -21.93
N GLY A 2 1.95 -6.66 -22.09
CA GLY A 2 2.30 -7.54 -20.95
C GLY A 2 3.54 -7.09 -20.15
N GLN A 3 4.60 -6.65 -20.81
CA GLN A 3 5.85 -6.24 -20.12
C GLN A 3 5.70 -4.97 -19.26
N LEU A 4 4.91 -4.00 -19.75
CA LEU A 4 4.60 -2.80 -18.99
C LEU A 4 3.72 -3.12 -17.76
N ASN A 5 2.85 -4.12 -17.89
CA ASN A 5 2.06 -4.62 -16.77
C ASN A 5 2.95 -5.26 -15.69
N ILE A 6 3.91 -6.11 -16.05
CA ILE A 6 4.84 -6.73 -15.08
C ILE A 6 5.65 -5.67 -14.34
N SER A 7 6.26 -4.73 -15.06
CA SER A 7 7.06 -3.67 -14.44
C SER A 7 6.22 -2.78 -13.52
N ALA A 8 5.00 -2.41 -13.91
CA ALA A 8 4.07 -1.67 -13.06
C ALA A 8 3.66 -2.47 -11.81
N TYR A 9 3.44 -3.79 -11.95
CA TYR A 9 3.10 -4.67 -10.83
C TYR A 9 4.24 -4.78 -9.81
N VAL A 10 5.48 -4.94 -10.28
CA VAL A 10 6.69 -4.95 -9.44
C VAL A 10 6.88 -3.60 -8.74
N ALA A 11 6.80 -2.49 -9.48
CA ALA A 11 6.94 -1.14 -8.92
C ALA A 11 5.87 -0.83 -7.86
N CYS A 12 4.63 -1.24 -8.13
CA CYS A 12 3.52 -1.11 -7.19
C CYS A 12 3.78 -1.89 -5.90
N THR A 13 4.18 -3.16 -6.01
CA THR A 13 4.50 -4.03 -4.86
C THR A 13 5.56 -3.40 -3.94
N TYR A 14 6.67 -2.92 -4.50
CA TYR A 14 7.72 -2.27 -3.72
C TYR A 14 7.29 -0.92 -3.14
N THR A 15 6.40 -0.19 -3.82
CA THR A 15 5.84 1.06 -3.32
C THR A 15 4.99 0.82 -2.05
N HIS A 16 4.19 -0.25 -2.00
CA HIS A 16 3.46 -0.63 -0.79
C HIS A 16 4.40 -0.98 0.37
N LEU A 17 5.54 -1.63 0.10
CA LEU A 17 6.56 -1.88 1.11
C LEU A 17 7.16 -0.59 1.69
N VAL A 18 7.51 0.37 0.83
CA VAL A 18 8.03 1.67 1.26
C VAL A 18 6.97 2.45 2.05
N ARG A 19 5.71 2.42 1.62
CA ARG A 19 4.59 3.05 2.34
C ARG A 19 4.40 2.45 3.74
N SER A 20 4.38 1.12 3.85
CA SER A 20 4.27 0.43 5.15
C SER A 20 5.46 0.77 6.06
N SER A 21 6.68 0.75 5.51
CA SER A 21 7.90 1.12 6.23
C SER A 21 7.87 2.57 6.74
N CYS A 22 7.43 3.51 5.90
CA CYS A 22 7.29 4.91 6.25
C CYS A 22 6.32 5.10 7.44
N ARG A 23 5.15 4.44 7.41
CA ARG A 23 4.18 4.47 8.52
C ARG A 23 4.75 3.85 9.79
N PHE A 24 5.40 2.71 9.69
CA PHE A 24 6.03 2.05 10.83
C PHE A 24 7.06 2.98 11.49
N MET A 25 7.92 3.62 10.70
CA MET A 25 8.93 4.56 11.20
C MET A 25 8.30 5.82 11.81
N ALA A 26 7.25 6.38 11.20
CA ALA A 26 6.54 7.55 11.73
C ALA A 26 5.94 7.29 13.12
N ILE A 27 5.42 6.08 13.34
CA ILE A 27 4.71 5.71 14.57
C ILE A 27 5.66 5.17 15.64
N SER A 28 6.64 4.35 15.26
CA SER A 28 7.58 3.73 16.21
C SER A 28 8.76 4.65 16.56
N TYR A 29 9.19 5.51 15.62
CA TYR A 29 10.39 6.35 15.75
C TYR A 29 10.15 7.78 15.21
N PRO A 30 9.25 8.57 15.83
CA PRO A 30 8.80 9.86 15.30
C PRO A 30 9.93 10.90 15.12
N ILE A 31 10.95 10.88 15.99
CA ILE A 31 12.07 11.84 15.95
C ILE A 31 13.02 11.55 14.78
N ASN A 32 13.22 10.26 14.43
CA ASN A 32 14.11 9.88 13.32
C ASN A 32 13.38 9.92 11.98
N HIS A 33 12.06 9.72 11.97
CA HIS A 33 11.24 9.76 10.77
C HIS A 33 11.36 11.10 10.02
N SER A 34 11.34 12.23 10.72
CA SER A 34 11.40 13.57 10.09
C SER A 34 12.71 13.86 9.35
N ARG A 35 13.80 13.13 9.64
CA ARG A 35 15.08 13.23 8.92
C ARG A 35 15.19 12.25 7.75
N ILE A 36 14.58 11.07 7.87
CA ILE A 36 14.72 9.98 6.89
C ILE A 36 13.69 10.13 5.76
N PHE A 37 12.41 10.35 6.10
CA PHE A 37 11.32 10.41 5.13
C PHE A 37 10.88 11.85 4.88
N THR A 38 11.76 12.63 4.27
CA THR A 38 11.41 13.93 3.69
C THR A 38 10.72 13.75 2.34
N MET A 39 10.03 14.80 1.85
CA MET A 39 9.37 14.77 0.54
C MET A 39 10.36 14.38 -0.58
N HIS A 40 11.53 15.04 -0.61
CA HIS A 40 12.58 14.75 -1.60
C HIS A 40 13.10 13.31 -1.51
N ASN A 41 13.34 12.79 -0.29
CA ASN A 41 13.80 11.42 -0.11
C ASN A 41 12.73 10.42 -0.55
N THR A 42 11.45 10.73 -0.35
CA THR A 42 10.34 9.87 -0.76
C THR A 42 10.19 9.86 -2.28
N ILE A 43 10.31 11.01 -2.96
CA ILE A 43 10.36 11.05 -4.43
C ILE A 43 11.55 10.27 -4.96
N MET A 44 12.73 10.45 -4.37
CA MET A 44 13.93 9.69 -4.77
C MET A 44 13.73 8.19 -4.58
N ALA A 45 13.15 7.76 -3.46
CA ALA A 45 12.83 6.35 -3.22
C ALA A 45 11.87 5.78 -4.27
N LEU A 46 10.82 6.52 -4.64
CA LEU A 46 9.88 6.11 -5.70
C LEU A 46 10.57 5.99 -7.06
N LEU A 47 11.44 6.94 -7.41
CA LEU A 47 12.20 6.88 -8.66
C LEU A 47 13.15 5.67 -8.67
N LEU A 48 13.82 5.38 -7.54
CA LEU A 48 14.68 4.21 -7.40
C LEU A 48 13.88 2.90 -7.52
N ILE A 49 12.67 2.83 -6.97
CA ILE A 49 11.77 1.67 -7.12
C ILE A 49 11.43 1.45 -8.59
N TRP A 50 11.06 2.50 -9.33
CA TRP A 50 10.75 2.38 -10.75
C TRP A 50 11.96 1.95 -11.59
N ILE A 51 13.14 2.52 -11.31
CA ILE A 51 14.38 2.10 -11.97
C ILE A 51 14.66 0.62 -11.69
N PHE A 52 14.52 0.19 -10.44
CA PHE A 52 14.72 -1.20 -10.04
C PHE A 52 13.71 -2.14 -10.72
N ALA A 53 12.43 -1.78 -10.75
CA ALA A 53 11.38 -2.59 -11.39
C ALA A 53 11.59 -2.75 -12.90
N ILE A 54 12.01 -1.68 -13.58
CA ILE A 54 12.37 -1.72 -15.01
C ILE A 54 13.61 -2.58 -15.20
N LEU A 55 14.66 -2.38 -14.41
CA LEU A 55 15.88 -3.18 -14.49
C LEU A 55 15.59 -4.67 -14.29
N GLN A 56 14.80 -5.02 -13.27
CA GLN A 56 14.37 -6.39 -13.01
C GLN A 56 13.62 -7.00 -14.20
N THR A 57 12.70 -6.24 -14.82
CA THR A 57 11.96 -6.69 -16.01
C THR A 57 12.89 -6.89 -17.21
N VAL A 58 13.86 -6.00 -17.42
CA VAL A 58 14.87 -6.11 -18.48
C VAL A 58 15.79 -7.31 -18.24
N VAL A 59 16.25 -7.53 -17.01
CA VAL A 59 17.06 -8.70 -16.64
C VAL A 59 16.27 -9.97 -16.89
N TYR A 60 14.99 -10.04 -16.52
CA TYR A 60 14.17 -11.20 -16.86
C TYR A 60 14.08 -11.41 -18.36
N TYR A 61 13.88 -10.37 -19.16
CA TYR A 61 13.83 -10.51 -20.61
C TYR A 61 15.15 -11.03 -21.19
N ILE A 62 16.28 -10.45 -20.79
CA ILE A 62 17.62 -10.84 -21.29
C ILE A 62 17.99 -12.25 -20.83
N VAL A 63 17.75 -12.57 -19.55
CA VAL A 63 17.99 -13.92 -19.00
C VAL A 63 17.09 -14.93 -19.69
N ILE A 64 15.82 -14.59 -19.93
CA ILE A 64 14.90 -15.45 -20.68
C ILE A 64 15.41 -15.65 -22.10
N GLU A 65 15.81 -14.62 -22.86
CA GLU A 65 16.37 -14.82 -24.20
C GLU A 65 17.63 -15.68 -24.21
N PHE A 66 18.52 -15.50 -23.22
CA PHE A 66 19.73 -16.31 -23.08
C PHE A 66 19.41 -17.79 -22.74
N VAL A 67 18.44 -18.03 -21.85
CA VAL A 67 18.02 -19.38 -21.41
C VAL A 67 17.06 -20.06 -22.41
N LEU A 68 16.34 -19.30 -23.23
CA LEU A 68 15.47 -19.79 -24.30
C LEU A 68 16.28 -20.59 -25.34
N ILE A 69 17.54 -20.19 -25.57
CA ILE A 69 18.46 -20.83 -26.51
C ILE A 69 18.95 -22.20 -26.01
N THR A 70 19.04 -22.41 -24.69
CA THR A 70 19.56 -23.65 -24.09
C THR A 70 18.47 -24.66 -23.70
N ASP A 71 17.33 -24.23 -23.14
CA ASP A 71 16.39 -25.13 -22.45
C ASP A 71 14.90 -24.99 -22.87
N GLY A 72 14.59 -24.16 -23.87
CA GLY A 72 13.19 -23.97 -24.33
C GLY A 72 12.29 -23.29 -23.29
N CYS A 73 12.85 -22.43 -22.45
CA CYS A 73 12.14 -21.75 -21.36
C CYS A 73 11.34 -20.53 -21.87
N SER A 74 10.05 -20.72 -22.18
CA SER A 74 9.18 -19.63 -22.64
C SER A 74 8.35 -19.01 -21.52
N PHE A 75 8.24 -17.67 -21.55
CA PHE A 75 7.40 -16.88 -20.65
C PHE A 75 6.78 -15.73 -21.46
N TYR A 76 5.46 -15.74 -21.62
CA TYR A 76 4.76 -14.73 -22.42
C TYR A 76 3.35 -14.49 -21.93
N TYR A 77 2.81 -13.33 -22.28
CA TYR A 77 1.41 -12.98 -22.00
C TYR A 77 0.50 -13.54 -23.10
N SER A 78 -0.41 -14.43 -22.75
CA SER A 78 -1.41 -14.96 -23.68
C SER A 78 -2.68 -14.12 -23.65
N VAL A 79 -3.02 -13.54 -24.80
CA VAL A 79 -4.26 -12.76 -24.98
C VAL A 79 -5.50 -13.65 -24.85
N SER A 80 -5.42 -14.92 -25.26
CA SER A 80 -6.55 -15.86 -25.22
C SER A 80 -6.95 -16.26 -23.79
N HIS A 81 -5.98 -16.33 -22.89
CA HIS A 81 -6.17 -16.71 -21.49
C HIS A 81 -6.08 -15.54 -20.51
N TYR A 82 -5.87 -14.31 -21.01
CA TYR A 82 -5.72 -13.08 -20.22
C TYR A 82 -4.70 -13.19 -19.08
N GLY A 83 -3.59 -13.90 -19.30
CA GLY A 83 -2.61 -14.19 -18.25
C GLY A 83 -1.23 -14.58 -18.79
N PHE A 84 -0.25 -14.64 -17.89
CA PHE A 84 1.09 -15.10 -18.21
C PHE A 84 1.13 -16.63 -18.24
N ILE A 85 1.68 -17.18 -19.33
CA ILE A 85 1.89 -18.61 -19.50
C ILE A 85 3.39 -18.88 -19.35
N PHE A 86 3.70 -19.85 -18.49
CA PHE A 86 5.04 -20.36 -18.26
C PHE A 86 5.20 -21.69 -18.99
N ALA A 87 6.38 -21.96 -19.53
CA ALA A 87 6.68 -23.25 -20.13
C ALA A 87 6.58 -24.40 -19.11
N ASP A 88 6.06 -25.55 -19.54
CA ASP A 88 6.07 -26.81 -18.77
C ASP A 88 7.46 -27.48 -18.81
N THR A 89 8.49 -26.72 -18.46
CA THR A 89 9.86 -27.17 -18.30
C THR A 89 10.34 -26.91 -16.87
N PRO A 90 11.39 -27.60 -16.38
CA PRO A 90 11.95 -27.33 -15.06
C PRO A 90 12.33 -25.85 -14.89
N CYS A 91 12.82 -25.20 -15.95
CA CYS A 91 13.10 -23.76 -15.96
C CYS A 91 11.83 -22.91 -15.81
N GLY A 92 10.78 -23.18 -16.59
CA GLY A 92 9.53 -22.43 -16.48
C GLY A 92 8.87 -22.56 -15.11
N HIS A 93 8.94 -23.75 -14.51
CA HIS A 93 8.47 -23.97 -13.13
C HIS A 93 9.33 -23.25 -12.10
N ALA A 94 10.66 -23.23 -12.26
CA ALA A 94 11.55 -22.49 -11.38
C ALA A 94 11.25 -20.99 -11.41
N ILE A 95 11.03 -20.40 -12.58
CA ILE A 95 10.65 -18.98 -12.72
C ILE A 95 9.30 -18.72 -12.03
N LYS A 96 8.28 -19.53 -12.32
CA LYS A 96 6.95 -19.41 -11.68
C LYS A 96 7.05 -19.42 -10.15
N VAL A 97 7.85 -20.31 -9.58
CA VAL A 97 7.97 -20.43 -8.11
C VAL A 97 8.83 -19.32 -7.53
N THR A 98 9.98 -19.02 -8.11
CA THR A 98 10.97 -18.09 -7.50
C THR A 98 10.62 -16.64 -7.75
N VAL A 99 10.34 -16.28 -9.00
CA VAL A 99 10.13 -14.90 -9.45
C VAL A 99 8.69 -14.46 -9.23
N ASP A 100 7.72 -15.33 -9.51
CA ASP A 100 6.30 -14.94 -9.48
C ASP A 100 5.58 -15.28 -8.18
N PHE A 101 5.96 -16.35 -7.48
CA PHE A 101 5.30 -16.72 -6.22
C PHE A 101 6.09 -16.29 -4.99
N ALA A 102 7.33 -16.75 -4.85
CA ALA A 102 8.13 -16.57 -3.65
C ALA A 102 8.51 -15.10 -3.39
N GLN A 103 8.92 -14.37 -4.44
CA GLN A 103 9.26 -12.95 -4.30
C GLN A 103 8.10 -12.13 -3.71
N TYR A 104 6.90 -12.27 -4.28
CA TYR A 104 5.75 -11.51 -3.81
C TYR A 104 5.33 -11.98 -2.43
N LEU A 105 5.30 -13.29 -2.17
CA LEU A 105 4.99 -13.81 -0.83
C LEU A 105 5.90 -13.22 0.25
N VAL A 106 7.20 -13.09 -0.02
CA VAL A 106 8.16 -12.48 0.91
C VAL A 106 7.84 -11.00 1.16
N VAL A 107 7.59 -10.21 0.11
CA VAL A 107 7.23 -8.79 0.29
C VAL A 107 5.93 -8.64 1.07
N ILE A 108 4.93 -9.47 0.77
CA ILE A 108 3.65 -9.50 1.46
C ILE A 108 3.82 -9.82 2.94
N ALA A 109 4.64 -10.82 3.27
CA ALA A 109 4.93 -11.17 4.65
C ALA A 109 5.59 -10.01 5.41
N ILE A 110 6.56 -9.32 4.79
CA ILE A 110 7.23 -8.15 5.39
C ILE A 110 6.24 -7.02 5.64
N VAL A 111 5.41 -6.68 4.64
CA VAL A 111 4.37 -5.64 4.78
C VAL A 111 3.40 -6.00 5.90
N ALA A 112 2.91 -7.23 5.94
CA ALA A 112 2.00 -7.70 6.99
C ALA A 112 2.61 -7.58 8.39
N ILE A 113 3.90 -7.90 8.55
CA ILE A 113 4.62 -7.74 9.82
C ILE A 113 4.74 -6.27 10.21
N LEU A 114 5.19 -5.41 9.30
CA LEU A 114 5.34 -3.97 9.55
C LEU A 114 4.00 -3.32 9.91
N ASP A 115 2.94 -3.68 9.18
CA ASP A 115 1.59 -3.21 9.41
C ASP A 115 1.02 -3.71 10.76
N ALA A 116 1.27 -4.98 11.12
CA ALA A 116 0.87 -5.53 12.42
C ALA A 116 1.57 -4.84 13.60
N ILE A 117 2.89 -4.59 13.50
CA ILE A 117 3.63 -3.84 14.52
C ILE A 117 3.08 -2.41 14.63
N THR A 118 2.81 -1.78 13.49
CA THR A 118 2.25 -0.43 13.42
C THR A 118 0.87 -0.36 14.10
N ILE A 119 -0.01 -1.34 13.85
CA ILE A 119 -1.32 -1.47 14.51
C ILE A 119 -1.16 -1.66 16.01
N PHE A 120 -0.27 -2.56 16.43
CA PHE A 120 -0.05 -2.85 17.85
C PHE A 120 0.42 -1.61 18.61
N ARG A 121 1.36 -0.84 18.03
CA ARG A 121 1.85 0.41 18.63
C ARG A 121 0.77 1.49 18.69
N ILE A 122 -0.15 1.52 17.73
CA ILE A 122 -1.24 2.49 17.65
C ILE A 122 -2.51 1.91 18.31
N HIS A 123 -2.48 1.76 19.63
CA HIS A 123 -3.53 1.13 20.47
C HIS A 123 -4.97 1.70 20.38
N ARG A 124 -5.34 2.56 19.40
CA ARG A 124 -6.65 3.22 19.37
C ARG A 124 -7.35 3.43 18.02
N VAL A 125 -6.79 3.06 16.86
CA VAL A 125 -7.53 3.26 15.60
C VAL A 125 -7.24 2.12 14.63
N LEU A 126 -8.29 1.40 14.21
CA LEU A 126 -8.25 0.56 13.02
C LEU A 126 -7.99 1.48 11.82
N ASN A 127 -6.73 1.62 11.44
CA ASN A 127 -6.38 2.50 10.35
C ASN A 127 -6.73 1.78 9.05
N PHE A 128 -7.83 2.19 8.40
CA PHE A 128 -8.31 1.57 7.16
C PHE A 128 -7.21 1.47 6.09
N ALA A 129 -6.26 2.42 6.09
CA ALA A 129 -5.08 2.39 5.21
C ALA A 129 -4.16 1.17 5.42
N VAL A 130 -4.10 0.62 6.63
CA VAL A 130 -3.23 -0.53 6.97
C VAL A 130 -3.89 -1.86 6.56
N LEU A 131 -5.18 -2.01 6.84
CA LEU A 131 -5.96 -3.15 6.33
C LEU A 131 -6.06 -3.14 4.80
N GLN A 132 -6.07 -1.96 4.19
CA GLN A 132 -6.15 -1.82 2.75
C GLN A 132 -4.86 -2.26 2.05
N ASP A 133 -3.69 -1.85 2.55
CA ASP A 133 -2.41 -2.25 1.93
C ASP A 133 -2.16 -3.75 2.04
N SER A 134 -2.53 -4.36 3.16
CA SER A 134 -2.48 -5.82 3.32
C SER A 134 -3.48 -6.53 2.40
N ALA A 135 -4.69 -5.99 2.21
CA ALA A 135 -5.67 -6.54 1.27
C ALA A 135 -5.22 -6.43 -0.20
N PHE A 136 -4.58 -5.32 -0.59
CA PHE A 136 -4.03 -5.11 -1.95
C PHE A 136 -3.04 -6.21 -2.36
N LEU A 137 -2.31 -6.72 -1.38
CA LEU A 137 -1.28 -7.73 -1.55
C LEU A 137 -1.80 -9.18 -1.51
N LEU A 138 -2.85 -9.44 -0.73
CA LEU A 138 -3.48 -10.78 -0.64
C LEU A 138 -4.39 -11.09 -1.83
N LEU A 139 -5.03 -10.07 -2.39
CA LEU A 139 -6.05 -10.22 -3.42
C LEU A 139 -5.53 -10.77 -4.78
N PRO A 140 -4.30 -10.47 -5.22
CA PRO A 140 -3.67 -11.11 -6.39
C PRO A 140 -3.35 -12.59 -6.17
N LEU A 141 -3.00 -13.00 -4.95
CA LEU A 141 -2.82 -14.42 -4.62
C LEU A 141 -4.15 -15.16 -4.69
N CYS A 142 -5.23 -14.51 -4.25
CA CYS A 142 -6.59 -15.04 -4.41
C CYS A 142 -7.04 -15.03 -5.88
N SER A 143 -6.59 -14.09 -6.71
CA SER A 143 -7.01 -13.99 -8.11
C SER A 143 -6.46 -15.14 -8.97
N MET A 144 -5.27 -15.65 -8.66
CA MET A 144 -4.73 -16.90 -9.22
C MET A 144 -5.65 -18.10 -8.93
N PHE A 145 -6.22 -18.16 -7.72
CA PHE A 145 -7.15 -19.22 -7.31
C PHE A 145 -8.55 -19.03 -7.93
N ILE A 146 -9.08 -17.80 -7.92
CA ILE A 146 -10.38 -17.44 -8.49
C ILE A 146 -10.41 -17.67 -10.00
N SER A 147 -9.31 -17.39 -10.71
CA SER A 147 -9.20 -17.65 -12.15
C SER A 147 -9.33 -19.14 -12.49
N SER A 148 -8.96 -20.03 -11.56
CA SER A 148 -9.15 -21.49 -11.70
C SER A 148 -10.61 -21.92 -11.52
N LEU A 149 -11.41 -21.14 -10.78
CA LEU A 149 -12.83 -21.41 -10.53
C LEU A 149 -13.75 -20.85 -11.63
N MET A 150 -13.29 -19.87 -12.39
CA MET A 150 -14.10 -19.18 -13.40
C MET A 150 -14.04 -19.90 -14.75
N THR A 151 -15.19 -20.39 -15.22
CA THR A 151 -15.31 -21.11 -16.49
C THR A 151 -15.38 -20.20 -17.72
N THR A 152 -15.64 -18.90 -17.54
CA THR A 152 -15.78 -17.94 -18.65
C THR A 152 -14.69 -16.87 -18.61
N LYS A 153 -14.05 -16.66 -19.78
CA LYS A 153 -12.98 -15.65 -19.96
C LYS A 153 -13.38 -14.23 -19.55
N TRP A 154 -14.64 -13.86 -19.80
CA TRP A 154 -15.16 -12.54 -19.45
C TRP A 154 -15.36 -12.37 -17.95
N ALA A 155 -15.83 -13.39 -17.24
CA ALA A 155 -15.96 -13.33 -15.79
C ALA A 155 -14.59 -13.24 -15.10
N ALA A 156 -13.60 -14.01 -15.57
CA ALA A 156 -12.22 -13.93 -15.06
C ALA A 156 -11.61 -12.54 -15.32
N PHE A 157 -11.76 -12.01 -16.54
CA PHE A 157 -11.28 -10.67 -16.89
C PHE A 157 -11.90 -9.58 -16.01
N PHE A 158 -13.23 -9.56 -15.88
CA PHE A 158 -13.91 -8.55 -15.07
C PHE A 158 -13.59 -8.69 -13.60
N CYS A 159 -13.56 -9.91 -13.06
CA CYS A 159 -13.24 -10.15 -11.66
C CYS A 159 -11.81 -9.68 -11.35
N THR A 160 -10.82 -10.04 -12.16
CA THR A 160 -9.42 -9.65 -11.92
C THR A 160 -9.20 -8.15 -12.13
N THR A 161 -9.75 -7.56 -13.19
CA THR A 161 -9.49 -6.16 -13.54
C THR A 161 -10.28 -5.18 -12.68
N PHE A 162 -11.58 -5.39 -12.46
CA PHE A 162 -12.36 -4.48 -11.61
C PHE A 162 -11.90 -4.53 -10.17
N ILE A 163 -11.59 -5.72 -9.64
CA ILE A 163 -11.08 -5.83 -8.27
C ILE A 163 -9.76 -5.08 -8.14
N TRP A 164 -8.87 -5.20 -9.13
CA TRP A 164 -7.60 -4.50 -9.19
C TRP A 164 -7.76 -2.96 -9.21
N GLU A 165 -8.59 -2.44 -10.11
CA GLU A 165 -8.81 -0.99 -10.23
C GLU A 165 -9.56 -0.41 -9.03
N LEU A 166 -10.51 -1.17 -8.45
CA LEU A 166 -11.25 -0.75 -7.26
C LEU A 166 -10.32 -0.65 -6.04
N VAL A 167 -9.44 -1.63 -5.84
CA VAL A 167 -8.55 -1.62 -4.67
C VAL A 167 -7.55 -0.46 -4.74
N HIS A 168 -7.09 -0.10 -5.94
CA HIS A 168 -6.20 1.05 -6.17
C HIS A 168 -6.94 2.39 -6.03
N SER A 169 -8.16 2.49 -6.57
CA SER A 169 -8.99 3.70 -6.45
C SER A 169 -9.39 3.99 -5.01
N LEU A 170 -9.68 2.95 -4.23
CA LEU A 170 -9.97 3.06 -2.80
C LEU A 170 -8.81 3.68 -2.03
N ASP A 171 -7.56 3.55 -2.50
CA ASP A 171 -6.38 4.06 -1.79
C ASP A 171 -6.32 5.59 -1.85
N GLY A 172 -6.57 6.14 -3.04
CA GLY A 172 -6.73 7.57 -3.23
C GLY A 172 -7.87 8.13 -2.38
N VAL A 173 -9.01 7.43 -2.32
CA VAL A 173 -10.17 7.85 -1.50
C VAL A 173 -9.82 7.84 -0.02
N ILE A 174 -9.17 6.80 0.49
CA ILE A 174 -8.79 6.68 1.90
C ILE A 174 -7.75 7.75 2.27
N ALA A 175 -6.78 8.03 1.41
CA ALA A 175 -5.82 9.12 1.62
C ALA A 175 -6.50 10.49 1.74
N ILE A 176 -7.50 10.79 0.91
CA ILE A 176 -8.27 12.04 0.98
C ILE A 176 -9.11 12.10 2.25
N LEU A 177 -9.79 11.01 2.63
CA LEU A 177 -10.64 10.97 3.82
C LEU A 177 -9.86 11.07 5.13
N CYS A 178 -8.66 10.46 5.19
CA CYS A 178 -7.82 10.42 6.38
C CYS A 178 -6.91 11.66 6.53
N ASN A 179 -6.69 12.45 5.47
CA ASN A 179 -5.92 13.70 5.55
C ASN A 179 -6.86 14.92 5.61
N PRO A 180 -7.08 15.52 6.80
CA PRO A 180 -8.00 16.65 6.94
C PRO A 180 -7.58 17.89 6.14
N GLY A 181 -6.29 18.07 5.85
CA GLY A 181 -5.79 19.16 5.00
C GLY A 181 -6.08 18.94 3.51
N LEU A 182 -6.00 17.69 3.05
CA LEU A 182 -6.34 17.34 1.67
C LEU A 182 -7.86 17.34 1.46
N ARG A 183 -8.61 16.87 2.47
CA ARG A 183 -10.07 16.93 2.52
C ARG A 183 -10.59 18.36 2.43
N SER A 184 -10.02 19.32 3.16
CA SER A 184 -10.49 20.71 3.13
C SER A 184 -10.22 21.42 1.80
N LEU A 185 -9.25 20.93 1.02
CA LEU A 185 -8.90 21.46 -0.31
C LEU A 185 -9.77 20.84 -1.43
N LEU A 186 -10.02 19.52 -1.36
CA LEU A 186 -10.70 18.77 -2.41
C LEU A 186 -12.21 18.59 -2.20
N LEU A 187 -12.71 18.60 -0.96
CA LEU A 187 -14.13 18.44 -0.66
C LEU A 187 -14.81 19.80 -0.41
N PRO A 188 -16.06 19.98 -0.89
CA PRO A 188 -16.84 21.19 -0.62
C PRO A 188 -16.96 21.46 0.88
N ARG A 189 -16.78 22.73 1.29
CA ARG A 189 -16.75 23.19 2.70
C ARG A 189 -17.95 22.73 3.55
N TRP A 190 -19.09 22.44 2.93
CA TRP A 190 -20.30 21.97 3.63
C TRP A 190 -20.15 20.57 4.26
N LEU A 191 -19.30 19.69 3.70
CA LEU A 191 -19.00 18.36 4.24
C LEU A 191 -18.00 18.37 5.42
N ASP A 192 -17.21 19.44 5.60
CA ASP A 192 -16.28 19.58 6.75
C ASP A 192 -16.97 20.19 7.98
N ASN A 193 -17.88 21.15 7.75
CA ASN A 193 -18.61 21.84 8.82
C ASN A 193 -19.55 20.92 9.60
N ASP A 194 -20.21 19.96 8.94
CA ASP A 194 -21.17 19.06 9.59
C ASP A 194 -20.50 18.13 10.64
N ARG A 195 -19.18 17.89 10.51
CA ARG A 195 -18.43 17.04 11.45
C ARG A 195 -17.76 17.81 12.60
N ARG A 196 -17.32 19.06 12.38
CA ARG A 196 -16.88 19.95 13.49
C ARG A 196 -18.03 20.32 14.42
N GLY A 197 -19.22 20.57 13.87
CA GLY A 197 -20.44 20.79 14.65
C GLY A 197 -20.79 19.58 15.54
N ARG A 198 -20.62 18.35 15.02
CA ARG A 198 -20.87 17.11 15.77
C ARG A 198 -19.84 16.86 16.89
N ASN A 199 -18.57 17.21 16.67
CA ASN A 199 -17.49 17.04 17.67
C ASN A 199 -17.52 18.13 18.78
N GLY A 200 -18.11 19.30 18.50
CA GLY A 200 -18.38 20.35 19.49
C GLY A 200 -19.63 20.12 20.36
N ASN A 201 -20.51 19.21 19.95
CA ASN A 201 -21.71 18.83 20.69
C ASN A 201 -21.57 17.54 21.53
N ASP A 202 -20.36 16.97 21.64
CA ASP A 202 -20.08 15.86 22.54
C ASP A 202 -20.28 16.29 24.01
N PRO A 203 -21.28 15.75 24.73
CA PRO A 203 -21.56 16.12 26.12
C PRO A 203 -20.37 15.88 27.05
N ARG A 204 -19.50 14.89 26.77
CA ARG A 204 -18.32 14.60 27.60
C ARG A 204 -17.31 15.74 27.58
N LYS A 205 -17.11 16.42 26.44
CA LYS A 205 -16.15 17.52 26.34
C LYS A 205 -16.65 18.80 27.00
N LYS A 206 -17.96 19.05 26.97
CA LYS A 206 -18.58 20.17 27.71
C LYS A 206 -18.43 19.97 29.23
N ALA A 207 -18.56 18.75 29.72
CA ALA A 207 -18.32 18.41 31.12
C ALA A 207 -16.84 18.63 31.53
N PHE A 208 -15.88 18.21 30.72
CA PHE A 208 -14.45 18.43 30.99
C PHE A 208 -14.06 19.92 30.98
N ALA A 209 -14.63 20.73 30.07
CA ALA A 209 -14.36 22.16 30.00
C ALA A 209 -14.95 22.94 31.20
N GLN A 210 -16.10 22.51 31.74
CA GLN A 210 -16.65 23.08 32.96
C GLN A 210 -15.81 22.76 34.21
N VAL A 211 -15.22 21.56 34.29
CA VAL A 211 -14.34 21.18 35.42
C VAL A 211 -13.01 21.93 35.37
N ALA A 212 -12.43 22.15 34.18
CA ALA A 212 -11.17 22.88 34.04
C ALA A 212 -11.29 24.37 34.44
N ASN A 213 -12.45 25.00 34.18
CA ASN A 213 -12.69 26.41 34.52
C ASN A 213 -13.05 26.64 36.00
N ALA A 214 -13.25 25.58 36.79
CA ALA A 214 -13.59 25.69 38.22
C ALA A 214 -12.37 25.73 39.15
N THR A 215 -11.14 25.66 38.61
CA THR A 215 -9.91 25.64 39.43
C THR A 215 -9.19 26.99 39.36
N PRO A 216 -9.25 27.85 40.40
CA PRO A 216 -8.55 29.13 40.39
C PRO A 216 -7.07 28.91 40.68
N THR A 217 -6.23 28.93 39.65
CA THR A 217 -4.77 29.02 39.81
C THR A 217 -4.39 30.44 40.22
N LYS A 218 -4.01 30.63 41.50
CA LYS A 218 -3.34 31.84 41.98
C LYS A 218 -1.97 31.99 41.28
N PRO A 219 -1.59 33.19 40.81
CA PRO A 219 -0.27 33.42 40.23
C PRO A 219 0.82 33.49 41.31
N LEU A 220 1.88 32.70 41.13
CA LEU A 220 3.11 32.75 41.93
C LEU A 220 3.93 33.99 41.53
N THR A 221 4.05 34.94 42.44
CA THR A 221 4.98 36.08 42.33
C THR A 221 6.41 35.61 42.59
N LEU A 222 7.26 35.61 41.55
CA LEU A 222 8.70 35.35 41.69
C LEU A 222 9.40 36.62 42.20
N GLY A 223 9.80 36.61 43.47
CA GLY A 223 10.55 37.69 44.10
C GLY A 223 11.98 37.74 43.59
N ARG A 224 12.39 38.92 43.13
CA ARG A 224 13.76 39.27 42.73
C ARG A 224 14.55 39.69 43.98
N ARG A 225 15.60 38.96 44.32
CA ARG A 225 16.78 39.44 45.06
C ARG A 225 18.00 38.71 44.54
#